data_AF-A0A2M7VJB7-F1
#
_entry.id   AF-A0A2M7VJB7-F1
#
_cell.length_a   1.000
_cell.length_b   1.000
_cell.length_c   1.000
_cell.angle_alpha   90.00
_cell.angle_beta   90.00
_cell.angle_gamma   90.00
#
_symmetry.space_group_name_H-M   'P 1'
#
loop_
_entity.id
_entity.type
_entity.pdbx_description
1 polymer ?
#
loop_
_entity_poly.entity_id
_entity_poly.type
_entity_poly.pdbx_seq_one_letter_code
_entity_poly.pdbx_strand_id
1 'polypeptide(L)'
;NPQSFRVVFEGEKLVLKNKSKIEVYWPISILDDVLKVKLDKILLVFAETKGERKIKNEKFRFAEAYLLSKLNTNKFKLAVESDKLKVDIRIGVYRSGENKGKYHDHGTGFRINKRDFLHLFDKLTQII
;
A
#
# COMPACT_ATOMS: atom_id res chain seq x y z
N ASN A 1 14.39 -8.81 0.16
CA ASN A 1 13.80 -9.76 1.13
C ASN A 1 14.65 -11.06 1.16
N PRO A 2 14.32 -12.12 1.92
CA PRO A 2 15.12 -13.37 1.95
C PRO A 2 15.30 -14.07 0.59
N GLN A 3 14.32 -13.96 -0.32
CA GLN A 3 14.43 -14.45 -1.70
C GLN A 3 15.18 -13.47 -2.63
N SER A 4 15.85 -12.48 -2.05
CA SER A 4 16.59 -11.42 -2.77
C SER A 4 15.74 -10.55 -3.70
N PHE A 5 14.41 -10.54 -3.55
CA PHE A 5 13.58 -9.56 -4.24
C PHE A 5 13.88 -8.15 -3.71
N ARG A 6 13.98 -7.22 -4.65
CA ARG A 6 14.05 -5.78 -4.43
C ARG A 6 13.27 -5.05 -5.51
N VAL A 7 12.84 -3.85 -5.19
CA VAL A 7 12.16 -2.95 -6.11
C VAL A 7 13.06 -1.76 -6.38
N VAL A 8 13.17 -1.35 -7.64
CA VAL A 8 13.97 -0.20 -8.08
C VAL A 8 13.24 0.56 -9.18
N PHE A 9 13.50 1.86 -9.30
CA PHE A 9 13.08 2.62 -10.48
C PHE A 9 14.16 2.53 -11.57
N GLU A 10 13.74 2.25 -12.80
CA GLU A 10 14.59 2.21 -13.98
C GLU A 10 13.89 2.95 -15.12
N GLY A 11 14.29 4.21 -15.36
CA GLY A 11 13.57 5.11 -16.25
C GLY A 11 12.11 5.29 -15.78
N GLU A 12 11.17 5.11 -16.71
CA GLU A 12 9.72 5.23 -16.43
C GLU A 12 9.08 3.93 -15.93
N LYS A 13 9.84 3.07 -15.27
CA LYS A 13 9.38 1.76 -14.76
C LYS A 13 9.74 1.57 -13.29
N LEU A 14 8.80 0.97 -12.56
CA LEU A 14 9.06 0.34 -11.28
C LEU A 14 9.36 -1.14 -11.51
N VAL A 15 10.58 -1.58 -11.24
CA VAL A 15 11.06 -2.94 -11.53
C VAL A 15 11.20 -3.74 -10.25
N LEU A 16 10.49 -4.87 -10.16
CA LEU A 16 10.73 -5.92 -9.19
C LEU A 16 11.73 -6.92 -9.78
N LYS A 17 12.87 -7.09 -9.12
CA LYS A 17 13.90 -8.03 -9.57
C LYS A 17 14.55 -8.81 -8.43
N ASN A 18 15.11 -9.97 -8.76
CA ASN A 18 15.90 -10.77 -7.83
C ASN A 18 17.23 -11.28 -8.43
N LYS A 19 18.03 -11.97 -7.62
CA LYS A 19 19.32 -12.56 -8.05
C LYS A 19 19.18 -13.68 -9.09
N SER A 20 18.01 -14.31 -9.17
CA SER A 20 17.70 -15.36 -10.15
C SER A 20 17.23 -14.82 -11.50
N LYS A 21 17.43 -13.52 -11.77
CA LYS A 21 17.01 -12.83 -13.01
C LYS A 21 15.50 -12.89 -13.29
N ILE A 22 14.68 -13.05 -12.26
CA ILE A 22 13.24 -12.78 -12.37
C ILE A 22 13.07 -11.27 -12.41
N GLU A 23 12.35 -10.79 -13.42
CA GLU A 23 12.08 -9.38 -13.63
C GLU A 23 10.61 -9.17 -14.01
N VAL A 24 9.94 -8.28 -13.29
CA VAL A 24 8.58 -7.82 -13.58
C VAL A 24 8.55 -6.31 -13.36
N TYR A 25 7.79 -5.58 -14.16
CA TYR A 25 7.73 -4.13 -14.03
C TYR A 25 6.31 -3.57 -14.14
N TRP A 26 6.13 -2.39 -13.54
CA TRP A 26 4.96 -1.55 -13.70
C TRP A 26 5.37 -0.22 -14.34
N PRO A 27 4.74 0.21 -15.45
CA PRO A 27 4.94 1.56 -15.98
C PRO A 27 4.52 2.61 -14.95
N ILE A 28 5.33 3.65 -14.76
CA ILE A 28 5.03 4.73 -13.83
C ILE A 28 3.76 5.48 -14.26
N SER A 29 3.53 5.63 -15.56
CA SER A 29 2.31 6.26 -16.09
C SER A 29 1.03 5.57 -15.62
N ILE A 30 0.99 4.23 -15.66
CA ILE A 30 -0.16 3.45 -15.19
C ILE A 30 -0.34 3.61 -13.67
N LEU A 31 0.77 3.61 -12.91
CA LEU A 31 0.70 3.85 -11.47
C LEU A 31 0.14 5.24 -11.19
N ASP A 32 0.62 6.27 -11.88
CA ASP A 32 0.16 7.65 -11.71
C ASP A 32 -1.33 7.80 -12.00
N ASP A 33 -1.84 7.21 -13.08
CA ASP A 33 -3.25 7.30 -13.45
C ASP A 33 -4.14 6.64 -12.39
N VAL A 34 -3.80 5.40 -11.98
CA VAL A 34 -4.57 4.66 -10.97
C VAL A 34 -4.50 5.36 -9.61
N LEU A 35 -3.32 5.86 -9.22
CA LEU A 35 -3.12 6.54 -7.96
C LEU A 35 -3.86 7.88 -7.91
N LYS A 36 -3.82 8.69 -8.97
CA LYS A 36 -4.55 9.98 -9.03
C LYS A 36 -6.06 9.79 -8.96
N VAL A 37 -6.60 8.79 -9.67
CA VAL A 37 -8.03 8.49 -9.61
C VAL A 37 -8.45 8.02 -8.22
N LYS A 38 -7.70 7.09 -7.63
CA LYS A 38 -8.08 6.46 -6.36
C LYS A 38 -7.77 7.34 -5.13
N LEU A 39 -6.75 8.18 -5.21
CA LEU A 39 -6.21 8.97 -4.10
C LEU A 39 -6.34 10.48 -4.31
N ASP A 40 -7.25 10.95 -5.16
CA ASP A 40 -7.49 12.39 -5.36
C ASP A 40 -7.77 13.12 -4.03
N LYS A 41 -8.68 12.54 -3.23
CA LYS A 41 -9.01 12.98 -1.87
C LYS A 41 -9.25 11.77 -0.98
N ILE A 42 -8.59 11.75 0.18
CA ILE A 42 -8.69 10.67 1.16
C ILE A 42 -9.02 11.25 2.53
N LEU A 43 -10.02 10.66 3.19
CA LEU A 43 -10.22 10.83 4.62
C LEU A 43 -9.51 9.70 5.36
N LEU A 44 -8.38 10.00 5.99
CA LEU A 44 -7.63 9.06 6.82
C LEU A 44 -8.10 9.19 8.27
N VAL A 45 -8.65 8.12 8.84
CA VAL A 45 -9.17 8.10 10.22
C VAL A 45 -8.37 7.13 11.07
N PHE A 46 -7.92 7.59 12.22
CA PHE A 46 -7.25 6.76 13.23
C PHE A 46 -8.23 6.41 14.35
N ALA A 47 -8.23 5.14 14.71
CA ALA A 47 -8.99 4.63 15.83
C ALA A 47 -8.07 4.09 16.92
N GLU A 48 -8.42 4.38 18.16
CA GLU A 48 -7.95 3.66 19.32
C GLU A 48 -8.77 2.38 19.49
N THR A 49 -8.11 1.31 19.92
CA THR A 49 -8.74 -0.01 20.11
C THR A 49 -8.80 -0.36 21.59
N LYS A 50 -9.95 -0.88 22.05
CA LYS A 50 -10.13 -1.43 23.40
C LYS A 50 -10.72 -2.85 23.33
N GLY A 51 -10.24 -3.75 24.18
CA GLY A 51 -10.61 -5.18 24.16
C GLY A 51 -9.55 -6.04 23.49
N GLU A 52 -9.80 -7.34 23.36
CA GLU A 52 -8.86 -8.24 22.66
C GLU A 52 -9.08 -8.14 21.15
N ARG A 53 -7.98 -8.22 20.39
CA ARG A 53 -8.03 -8.03 18.94
C ARG A 53 -8.70 -9.22 18.24
N LYS A 54 -9.50 -8.94 17.22
CA LYS A 54 -10.18 -9.92 16.36
C LYS A 54 -11.22 -10.80 17.06
N ILE A 55 -11.76 -10.36 18.20
CA ILE A 55 -12.91 -10.99 18.84
C ILE A 55 -14.07 -10.01 18.96
N LYS A 56 -15.27 -10.53 19.25
CA LYS A 56 -16.53 -9.77 19.21
C LYS A 56 -16.56 -8.55 20.15
N ASN A 57 -15.73 -8.52 21.19
CA ASN A 57 -15.69 -7.41 22.15
C ASN A 57 -14.69 -6.29 21.78
N GLU A 58 -13.98 -6.38 20.64
CA GLU A 58 -13.08 -5.33 20.16
C GLU A 58 -13.90 -4.07 19.83
N LYS A 59 -13.54 -2.95 20.47
CA LYS A 59 -14.19 -1.64 20.30
C LYS A 59 -13.21 -0.66 19.67
N PHE A 60 -13.73 0.21 18.79
CA PHE A 60 -12.96 1.22 18.08
C PHE A 60 -13.49 2.62 18.42
N ARG A 61 -12.61 3.49 18.92
CA ARG A 61 -12.90 4.92 19.13
C ARG A 61 -12.12 5.71 18.09
N PHE A 62 -12.82 6.29 17.12
CA PHE A 62 -12.22 7.17 16.13
C PHE A 62 -11.86 8.49 16.80
N ALA A 63 -10.56 8.77 16.93
CA ALA A 63 -10.05 9.84 17.79
C ALA A 63 -9.35 10.95 17.00
N GLU A 64 -9.00 10.70 15.74
CA GLU A 64 -8.15 11.59 14.95
C GLU A 64 -8.46 11.36 13.47
N ALA A 65 -8.57 12.44 12.68
CA ALA A 65 -8.87 12.34 11.26
C ALA A 65 -8.18 13.44 10.44
N TYR A 66 -7.76 13.07 9.23
CA TYR A 66 -7.08 13.94 8.28
C TYR A 66 -7.73 13.88 6.91
N LEU A 67 -8.03 15.05 6.34
CA LEU A 67 -8.34 15.19 4.93
C LEU A 67 -7.03 15.40 4.15
N LEU A 68 -6.72 14.43 3.30
CA LEU A 68 -5.53 14.39 2.45
C LEU A 68 -5.94 14.62 1.00
N SER A 69 -5.17 15.43 0.27
CA SER A 69 -5.41 15.67 -1.16
C SER A 69 -4.12 16.08 -1.87
N LYS A 70 -4.16 16.12 -3.20
CA LYS A 70 -2.99 16.38 -4.05
C LYS A 70 -1.88 15.37 -3.78
N LEU A 71 -2.14 14.10 -4.13
CA LEU A 71 -1.11 13.07 -4.09
C LEU A 71 0.11 13.53 -4.90
N ASN A 72 1.30 13.39 -4.31
CA ASN A 72 2.55 13.77 -4.95
C ASN A 72 3.30 12.51 -5.41
N THR A 73 3.36 12.30 -6.72
CA THR A 73 4.07 11.17 -7.33
C THR A 73 5.54 11.11 -6.92
N ASN A 74 6.24 12.25 -6.78
CA ASN A 74 7.64 12.26 -6.38
C ASN A 74 7.80 11.77 -4.92
N LYS A 75 6.91 12.18 -4.02
CA LYS A 75 6.90 11.66 -2.63
C LYS A 75 6.57 10.16 -2.59
N PHE A 76 5.69 9.69 -3.48
CA PHE A 76 5.43 8.26 -3.64
C PHE A 76 6.68 7.49 -4.08
N LYS A 77 7.38 7.98 -5.12
CA LYS A 77 8.65 7.37 -5.61
C LYS A 77 9.69 7.33 -4.49
N LEU A 78 9.90 8.45 -3.80
CA LEU A 78 10.82 8.53 -2.66
C LEU A 78 10.45 7.55 -1.54
N ALA A 79 9.16 7.38 -1.24
CA ALA A 79 8.73 6.44 -0.22
C ALA A 79 9.04 4.98 -0.60
N VAL A 80 8.98 4.63 -1.88
CA VAL A 80 9.41 3.31 -2.36
C VAL A 80 10.93 3.15 -2.23
N GLU A 81 11.70 4.14 -2.68
CA GLU A 81 13.17 4.11 -2.63
C GLU A 81 13.69 4.05 -1.18
N SER A 82 12.99 4.69 -0.25
CA SER A 82 13.35 4.71 1.18
C SER A 82 12.77 3.53 1.99
N ASP A 83 12.26 2.48 1.35
CA ASP A 83 11.59 1.30 1.95
C ASP A 83 10.37 1.62 2.87
N LYS A 84 9.84 2.85 2.81
CA LYS A 84 8.62 3.22 3.56
C LYS A 84 7.38 2.63 2.90
N LEU A 85 7.36 2.60 1.57
CA LEU A 85 6.33 1.97 0.75
C LEU A 85 6.87 0.66 0.16
N LYS A 86 6.12 -0.42 0.37
CA LYS A 86 6.48 -1.78 -0.04
C LYS A 86 5.55 -2.29 -1.12
N VAL A 87 6.12 -2.99 -2.09
CA VAL A 87 5.38 -3.75 -3.09
C VAL A 87 5.22 -5.19 -2.58
N ASP A 88 3.98 -5.59 -2.34
CA ASP A 88 3.60 -6.84 -1.70
C ASP A 88 2.95 -7.77 -2.75
N ILE A 89 3.64 -8.85 -3.12
CA ILE A 89 3.11 -9.88 -4.03
C ILE A 89 2.24 -10.84 -3.21
N ARG A 90 0.93 -10.82 -3.43
CA ARG A 90 -0.06 -11.48 -2.55
C ARG A 90 -0.77 -12.64 -3.24
N ILE A 91 0.03 -13.63 -3.64
CA ILE A 91 -0.46 -14.87 -4.22
C ILE A 91 -0.52 -15.93 -3.13
N GLY A 92 -1.72 -16.45 -2.89
CA GLY A 92 -1.98 -17.50 -1.92
C GLY A 92 -2.92 -18.56 -2.48
N VAL A 93 -3.63 -19.22 -1.57
CA VAL A 93 -4.65 -20.22 -1.89
C VAL A 93 -5.90 -19.94 -1.07
N TYR A 94 -7.07 -20.22 -1.64
CA TYR A 94 -8.32 -20.20 -0.87
C TYR A 94 -8.28 -21.28 0.21
N ARG A 95 -8.45 -20.87 1.48
CA ARG A 95 -8.37 -21.77 2.64
C ARG A 95 -9.68 -22.49 2.97
N SER A 96 -10.80 -22.01 2.43
CA SER A 96 -12.16 -22.50 2.71
C SER A 96 -13.12 -22.17 1.56
N GLY A 97 -14.35 -22.69 1.66
CA GLY A 97 -15.39 -22.50 0.65
C GLY A 97 -15.20 -23.40 -0.58
N GLU A 98 -16.02 -23.18 -1.60
CA GLU A 98 -16.06 -24.00 -2.82
C GLU A 98 -14.77 -23.95 -3.64
N ASN A 99 -13.97 -22.90 -3.46
CA ASN A 99 -12.67 -22.73 -4.12
C ASN A 99 -11.49 -23.22 -3.30
N LYS A 100 -11.72 -23.90 -2.16
CA LYS A 100 -10.65 -24.39 -1.28
C LYS A 100 -9.57 -25.15 -2.08
N GLY A 101 -8.31 -24.75 -1.89
CA GLY A 101 -7.16 -25.33 -2.57
C GLY A 101 -6.81 -24.69 -3.91
N LYS A 102 -7.69 -23.86 -4.51
CA LYS A 102 -7.37 -23.12 -5.73
C LYS A 102 -6.44 -21.94 -5.43
N TYR A 103 -5.57 -21.62 -6.39
CA TYR A 103 -4.75 -20.41 -6.36
C TYR A 103 -5.62 -19.15 -6.27
N HIS A 104 -5.15 -18.18 -5.49
CA HIS A 104 -5.80 -16.91 -5.31
C HIS A 104 -4.77 -15.79 -5.32
N ASP A 105 -4.78 -15.00 -6.38
CA ASP A 105 -4.04 -13.75 -6.42
C ASP A 105 -4.93 -12.62 -5.88
N HIS A 106 -4.55 -12.06 -4.72
CA HIS A 106 -5.24 -10.90 -4.13
C HIS A 106 -4.87 -9.58 -4.82
N GLY A 107 -4.02 -9.62 -5.84
CA GLY A 107 -3.42 -8.50 -6.53
C GLY A 107 -2.18 -7.98 -5.81
N THR A 108 -1.24 -7.43 -6.57
CA THR A 108 -0.06 -6.75 -6.01
C THR A 108 -0.49 -5.55 -5.17
N GLY A 109 -0.02 -5.49 -3.91
CA GLY A 109 -0.35 -4.43 -2.97
C GLY A 109 0.77 -3.40 -2.85
N PHE A 110 0.45 -2.11 -2.95
CA PHE A 110 1.33 -1.01 -2.56
C PHE A 110 1.00 -0.61 -1.13
N ARG A 111 1.90 -0.88 -0.18
CA ARG A 111 1.62 -0.82 1.26
C ARG A 111 2.61 0.08 1.97
N ILE A 112 2.11 0.94 2.83
CA ILE A 112 2.90 1.91 3.58
C ILE A 112 2.37 2.00 5.00
N ASN A 113 3.22 2.37 5.96
CA ASN A 113 2.76 2.64 7.31
C ASN A 113 1.76 3.81 7.30
N LYS A 114 0.69 3.70 8.09
CA LYS A 114 -0.35 4.74 8.19
C LYS A 114 0.20 6.14 8.52
N ARG A 115 1.27 6.22 9.31
CA ARG A 115 1.93 7.50 9.64
C ARG A 115 2.78 8.05 8.51
N ASP A 116 3.33 7.18 7.65
CA ASP A 116 4.05 7.63 6.47
C ASP A 116 3.12 7.95 5.29
N PHE A 117 1.93 7.35 5.25
CA PHE A 117 0.94 7.56 4.19
C PHE A 117 0.52 9.02 4.04
N LEU A 118 0.34 9.72 5.16
CA LEU A 118 -0.03 11.15 5.16
C LEU A 118 1.03 12.03 4.50
N HIS A 119 2.30 11.60 4.51
CA HIS A 119 3.40 12.30 3.86
C HIS A 119 3.46 12.10 2.35
N LEU A 120 2.61 11.27 1.75
CA LEU A 120 2.53 11.14 0.29
C LEU A 120 1.79 12.30 -0.38
N PHE A 121 1.13 13.16 0.40
CA PHE A 121 0.24 14.21 -0.09
C PHE A 121 0.87 15.60 0.11
N ASP A 122 0.52 16.54 -0.75
CA ASP A 122 0.93 17.95 -0.63
C ASP A 122 -0.01 18.78 0.22
N LYS A 123 -1.28 18.34 0.37
CA LYS A 123 -2.24 19.00 1.24
C LYS A 123 -2.75 18.03 2.29
N LEU A 124 -2.55 18.41 3.55
CA LEU A 124 -3.01 17.71 4.74
C LEU A 124 -3.75 18.70 5.65
N THR A 125 -4.96 18.33 6.07
CA THR A 125 -5.75 19.12 7.02
C THR A 125 -6.29 18.19 8.08
N GLN A 126 -5.91 18.39 9.33
CA GLN A 126 -6.54 17.70 10.45
C GLN A 126 -7.95 18.24 10.64
N ILE A 127 -8.93 17.35 10.83
CA ILE A 127 -10.34 17.72 10.96
C ILE A 127 -10.99 17.23 12.25
N ILE A 128 -10.35 16.30 12.97
CA ILE A 128 -10.71 15.83 14.32
C ILE A 128 -9.41 15.75 15.13
#